data_AF-A0AAW2PTM1-F1
#
_entry.id   AF-A0AAW2PTM1-F1
#
_cell.length_a   1.000
_cell.length_b   1.000
_cell.length_c   1.000
_cell.angle_alpha   90.00
_cell.angle_beta   90.00
_cell.angle_gamma   90.00
#
_symmetry.space_group_name_H-M   'P 1'
#
loop_
_entity.id
_entity.type
_entity.pdbx_description
1 polymer ?
#
loop_
_entity_poly.entity_id
_entity_poly.type
_entity_poly.pdbx_seq_one_letter_code
_entity_poly.pdbx_strand_id
1 'polypeptide(L)'
;MDESFIMDDVKEKLCFVSLDVQRDLKIARKPGKDNMFRCTYVLPDGVTYMKGFVKDPNEANRYLALDASDPSSPAGEKDYVEQQVVNDKPQDRRSVDLTKNEFTLTNERFLVPEMIFRPADLGMNQAGLAECIVRSVNSCHPHLHPVLYESIILTGGSTLFPQFAERLEKELRPLVPDEFQLKITAQEELNLLSSENFF
;
A
#
# COMPACT_ATOMS: atom_id res chain seq x y z
N MET A 1 -3.13 -28.63 -3.17
CA MET A 1 -4.34 -27.88 -3.57
C MET A 1 -4.16 -26.52 -2.97
N ASP A 2 -3.80 -25.56 -3.81
CA ASP A 2 -3.21 -24.30 -3.39
C ASP A 2 -4.29 -23.38 -2.78
N GLU A 3 -4.37 -23.40 -1.45
CA GLU A 3 -5.31 -22.59 -0.67
C GLU A 3 -5.05 -21.08 -0.81
N SER A 4 -3.94 -20.66 -1.42
CA SER A 4 -3.56 -19.25 -1.54
C SER A 4 -4.09 -18.52 -2.77
N PHE A 5 -4.58 -19.20 -3.82
CA PHE A 5 -4.93 -18.53 -5.08
C PHE A 5 -5.96 -17.40 -4.92
N ILE A 6 -6.95 -17.59 -4.05
CA ILE A 6 -7.96 -16.55 -3.79
C ILE A 6 -7.32 -15.36 -3.08
N MET A 7 -6.45 -15.60 -2.10
CA MET A 7 -5.76 -14.52 -1.39
C MET A 7 -4.75 -13.80 -2.28
N ASP A 8 -4.10 -14.50 -3.20
CA ASP A 8 -3.20 -13.89 -4.19
C ASP A 8 -3.98 -12.99 -5.16
N ASP A 9 -5.12 -13.45 -5.69
CA ASP A 9 -5.99 -12.64 -6.55
C ASP A 9 -6.52 -11.39 -5.83
N VAL A 10 -6.89 -11.55 -4.56
CA VAL A 10 -7.35 -10.45 -3.69
C VAL A 10 -6.22 -9.46 -3.45
N LYS A 11 -5.02 -9.94 -3.14
CA LYS A 11 -3.83 -9.12 -2.91
C LYS A 11 -3.48 -8.31 -4.16
N GLU A 12 -3.46 -8.94 -5.33
CA GLU A 12 -3.14 -8.28 -6.60
C GLU A 12 -4.20 -7.23 -7.00
N LYS A 13 -5.47 -7.46 -6.69
CA LYS A 13 -6.55 -6.53 -7.08
C LYS A 13 -6.83 -5.42 -6.08
N LEU A 14 -6.59 -5.66 -4.79
CA LEU A 14 -7.07 -4.77 -3.73
C LEU A 14 -5.95 -4.09 -2.94
N CYS A 15 -4.75 -4.67 -2.86
CA CYS A 15 -3.67 -4.07 -2.07
C CYS A 15 -2.96 -2.96 -2.84
N PHE A 16 -2.50 -1.95 -2.10
CA PHE A 16 -1.76 -0.80 -2.64
C PHE A 16 -0.81 -0.25 -1.57
N VAL A 17 0.26 0.42 -1.99
CA VAL A 17 1.21 1.03 -1.06
C VAL A 17 0.73 2.44 -0.70
N SER A 18 0.52 2.69 0.58
CA SER A 18 0.20 4.04 1.07
C SER A 18 1.46 4.90 1.19
N LEU A 19 1.37 6.20 0.88
CA LEU A 19 2.44 7.18 1.10
C LEU A 19 2.46 7.76 2.51
N ASP A 20 1.34 7.69 3.23
CA ASP A 20 1.17 8.14 4.61
C ASP A 20 0.20 7.22 5.37
N VAL A 21 0.78 6.18 5.97
CA VAL A 21 0.04 5.16 6.70
C VAL A 21 -0.71 5.73 7.91
N GLN A 22 -0.18 6.76 8.57
CA GLN A 22 -0.80 7.32 9.77
C GLN A 22 -2.09 8.09 9.40
N ARG A 23 -2.05 8.85 8.31
CA ARG A 23 -3.24 9.49 7.74
C ARG A 23 -4.27 8.45 7.29
N ASP A 24 -3.81 7.42 6.59
CA ASP A 24 -4.71 6.40 6.02
C ASP A 24 -5.35 5.52 7.10
N LEU A 25 -4.62 5.21 8.18
CA LEU A 25 -5.18 4.55 9.36
C LEU A 25 -6.28 5.39 10.03
N LYS A 26 -6.13 6.72 10.11
CA LYS A 26 -7.16 7.60 10.68
C LYS A 26 -8.43 7.61 9.82
N ILE A 27 -8.27 7.62 8.51
CA ILE A 27 -9.40 7.57 7.56
C ILE A 27 -10.05 6.18 7.61
N ALA A 28 -9.25 5.10 7.63
CA ALA A 28 -9.74 3.73 7.68
C ALA A 28 -10.48 3.39 8.99
N ARG A 29 -10.14 4.06 10.10
CA ARG A 29 -10.84 3.92 11.39
C ARG A 29 -12.25 4.53 11.40
N LYS A 30 -12.60 5.41 10.45
CA LYS A 30 -13.92 6.04 10.41
C LYS A 30 -15.00 4.99 10.10
N PRO A 31 -16.01 4.79 10.97
CA PRO A 31 -17.08 3.85 10.71
C PRO A 31 -18.04 4.40 9.65
N GLY A 32 -18.29 3.64 8.59
CA GLY A 32 -19.30 4.02 7.59
C GLY A 32 -19.12 3.35 6.23
N LYS A 33 -20.15 3.45 5.37
CA LYS A 33 -20.07 3.11 3.94
C LYS A 33 -19.21 4.10 3.14
N ASP A 34 -18.87 5.24 3.74
CA ASP A 34 -18.08 6.32 3.12
C ASP A 34 -16.56 6.16 3.34
N ASN A 35 -16.14 5.06 3.97
CA ASN A 35 -14.73 4.75 4.11
C ASN A 35 -14.15 4.38 2.73
N MET A 36 -13.33 5.26 2.17
CA MET A 36 -12.76 5.13 0.83
C MET A 36 -11.84 3.90 0.66
N PHE A 37 -11.37 3.32 1.77
CA PHE A 37 -10.55 2.12 1.75
C PHE A 37 -11.38 0.84 1.84
N ARG A 38 -12.66 0.93 2.26
CA ARG A 38 -13.54 -0.23 2.40
C ARG A 38 -13.85 -0.82 1.03
N CYS A 39 -13.51 -2.08 0.86
CA CYS A 39 -13.79 -2.83 -0.36
C CYS A 39 -14.36 -4.21 -0.01
N THR A 40 -15.30 -4.70 -0.82
CA THR A 40 -15.92 -6.01 -0.60
C THR A 40 -15.57 -6.93 -1.77
N TYR A 41 -14.97 -8.09 -1.46
CA TYR A 41 -14.66 -9.13 -2.42
C TYR A 41 -15.68 -10.27 -2.29
N VAL A 42 -16.23 -10.71 -3.42
CA VAL A 42 -17.17 -11.83 -3.50
C VAL A 42 -16.37 -13.09 -3.86
N LEU A 43 -16.44 -14.09 -3.00
CA LEU A 43 -15.73 -15.36 -3.17
C LEU A 43 -16.36 -16.19 -4.30
N PRO A 44 -15.55 -16.96 -5.05
CA PRO A 44 -16.08 -17.94 -5.99
C PRO A 44 -16.83 -19.04 -5.22
N ASP A 45 -18.08 -19.29 -5.59
CA ASP A 45 -18.93 -20.32 -4.97
C ASP A 45 -18.91 -21.65 -5.75
N GLY A 46 -18.21 -21.71 -6.89
CA GLY A 46 -18.06 -22.90 -7.72
C GLY A 46 -19.31 -23.30 -8.51
N VAL A 47 -20.42 -22.59 -8.34
CA VAL A 47 -21.70 -22.84 -9.01
C VAL A 47 -22.11 -21.64 -9.85
N THR A 48 -22.09 -20.45 -9.26
CA THR A 48 -22.46 -19.18 -9.89
C THR A 48 -21.23 -18.45 -10.42
N TYR A 49 -20.13 -18.49 -9.66
CA TYR A 49 -18.89 -17.77 -9.95
C TYR A 49 -17.70 -18.72 -9.83
N MET A 50 -17.04 -18.96 -10.97
CA MET A 50 -15.81 -19.76 -11.06
C MET A 50 -14.58 -18.97 -10.57
N LYS A 51 -14.64 -17.64 -10.58
CA LYS A 51 -13.61 -16.73 -10.05
C LYS A 51 -14.27 -15.66 -9.21
N GLY A 52 -13.62 -15.28 -8.10
CA GLY A 52 -14.10 -14.18 -7.27
C GLY A 52 -13.92 -12.84 -7.95
N PHE A 53 -14.69 -11.85 -7.52
CA PHE A 53 -14.64 -10.50 -8.07
C PHE A 53 -14.87 -9.44 -7.01
N VAL A 54 -14.37 -8.24 -7.31
CA VAL A 54 -14.57 -7.07 -6.47
C VAL A 54 -15.98 -6.55 -6.73
N LYS A 55 -16.79 -6.43 -5.66
CA LYS A 55 -18.20 -6.04 -5.75
C LYS A 55 -18.38 -4.70 -6.46
N ASP A 56 -17.51 -3.74 -6.12
CA ASP A 56 -17.50 -2.41 -6.72
C ASP A 56 -16.05 -1.99 -7.05
N PRO A 57 -15.60 -2.15 -8.31
CA PRO A 57 -14.22 -1.82 -8.71
C PRO A 57 -13.92 -0.31 -8.60
N ASN A 58 -14.94 0.53 -8.74
CA ASN A 58 -14.78 1.98 -8.53
C ASN A 58 -14.50 2.31 -7.06
N GLU A 59 -15.06 1.56 -6.10
CA GLU A 59 -14.75 1.73 -4.67
C GLU A 59 -13.32 1.29 -4.35
N ALA A 60 -12.84 0.24 -5.02
CA ALA A 60 -11.48 -0.24 -4.86
C ALA A 60 -10.45 0.81 -5.28
N ASN A 61 -10.73 1.63 -6.29
CA ASN A 61 -9.80 2.66 -6.80
C ASN A 61 -10.00 4.06 -6.19
N ARG A 62 -10.94 4.24 -5.25
CA ARG A 62 -11.18 5.55 -4.61
C ARG A 62 -9.94 6.11 -3.90
N TYR A 63 -9.01 5.27 -3.47
CA TYR A 63 -7.77 5.73 -2.85
C TYR A 63 -6.90 6.56 -3.82
N LEU A 64 -6.87 6.22 -5.11
CA LEU A 64 -6.09 6.98 -6.11
C LEU A 64 -6.58 8.43 -6.26
N ALA A 65 -7.85 8.70 -5.95
CA ALA A 65 -8.41 10.06 -5.98
C ALA A 65 -7.94 10.94 -4.81
N LEU A 66 -7.34 10.36 -3.75
CA LEU A 66 -6.76 11.12 -2.64
C LEU A 66 -5.42 11.77 -3.02
N ASP A 67 -4.73 11.23 -4.02
CA ASP A 67 -3.41 11.72 -4.45
C ASP A 67 -3.49 12.76 -5.58
N ALA A 68 -4.62 12.82 -6.30
CA ALA A 68 -4.86 13.81 -7.35
C ALA A 68 -5.20 15.22 -6.82
N SER A 69 -5.37 15.41 -5.50
CA SER A 69 -5.55 16.73 -4.92
C SER A 69 -4.20 17.39 -4.66
N ASP A 70 -3.80 18.21 -5.61
CA ASP A 70 -2.71 19.20 -5.54
C ASP A 70 -2.77 20.01 -4.21
N PRO A 71 -1.63 20.35 -3.55
CA PRO A 71 -1.59 20.96 -2.21
C PRO A 71 -2.09 22.42 -2.12
N SER A 72 -2.69 22.98 -3.17
CA SER A 72 -3.10 24.38 -3.20
C SER A 72 -4.59 24.54 -3.46
N SER A 73 -5.43 24.29 -2.45
CA SER A 73 -6.50 25.21 -2.04
C SER A 73 -7.14 24.78 -0.70
N PRO A 74 -7.39 25.74 0.22
CA PRO A 74 -7.80 25.46 1.58
C PRO A 74 -9.32 25.30 1.70
N ALA A 75 -9.79 24.31 2.45
CA ALA A 75 -11.15 24.36 3.01
C ALA A 75 -11.27 23.43 4.22
N GLY A 76 -11.23 24.04 5.41
CA GLY A 76 -11.89 23.51 6.59
C GLY A 76 -10.99 23.21 7.77
N GLU A 77 -10.39 24.25 8.36
CA GLU A 77 -10.23 24.32 9.81
C GLU A 77 -11.54 23.89 10.47
N LYS A 78 -11.52 22.85 11.30
CA LYS A 78 -12.25 22.83 12.56
C LYS A 78 -11.41 22.09 13.59
N ASP A 79 -10.87 22.88 14.50
CA ASP A 79 -10.38 22.47 15.81
C ASP A 79 -11.31 21.41 16.42
N TYR A 80 -10.74 20.30 16.88
CA TYR A 80 -11.42 19.43 17.82
C TYR A 80 -10.54 19.27 19.05
N VAL A 81 -11.00 19.97 20.09
CA VAL A 81 -10.59 19.86 21.48
C VAL A 81 -10.67 18.40 21.92
N GLU A 82 -9.60 18.00 22.58
CA GLU A 82 -9.42 16.76 23.31
C GLU A 82 -10.50 16.63 24.40
N GLN A 83 -11.40 15.65 24.29
CA GLN A 83 -12.14 15.18 25.44
C GLN A 83 -12.30 13.67 25.41
N GLN A 84 -11.43 13.03 26.19
CA GLN A 84 -11.58 11.67 26.66
C GLN A 84 -12.95 11.53 27.33
N VAL A 85 -13.79 10.65 26.79
CA VAL A 85 -14.84 9.98 27.57
C VAL A 85 -14.74 8.50 27.28
N VAL A 86 -14.11 7.79 28.22
CA VAL A 86 -14.23 6.34 28.36
C VAL A 86 -15.71 6.04 28.52
N ASN A 87 -16.32 5.39 27.52
CA ASN A 87 -17.61 4.77 27.74
C ASN A 87 -17.67 3.42 27.05
N ASP A 88 -17.42 2.43 27.90
CA ASP A 88 -17.56 1.00 27.69
C ASP A 88 -19.03 0.68 27.35
N LYS A 89 -19.29 0.31 26.09
CA LYS A 89 -20.52 -0.42 25.73
C LYS A 89 -20.17 -1.54 24.77
N PRO A 90 -20.69 -2.76 25.00
CA PRO A 90 -20.30 -3.94 24.26
C PRO A 90 -20.78 -3.76 22.82
N GLN A 91 -19.85 -3.52 21.91
CA GLN A 91 -20.18 -3.41 20.49
C GLN A 91 -20.60 -4.78 20.00
N ASP A 92 -21.88 -4.82 19.66
CA ASP A 92 -22.59 -5.85 18.92
C ASP A 92 -21.65 -6.54 17.93
N ARG A 93 -21.26 -7.75 18.30
CA ARG A 93 -20.36 -8.62 17.54
C ARG A 93 -21.14 -9.04 16.31
N ARG A 94 -21.10 -8.21 15.24
CA ARG A 94 -21.83 -8.41 13.98
C ARG A 94 -21.86 -9.90 13.67
N SER A 95 -23.06 -10.49 13.75
CA SER A 95 -23.28 -11.87 13.38
C SER A 95 -22.78 -12.02 11.94
N VAL A 96 -21.72 -12.80 11.75
CA VAL A 96 -21.23 -13.13 10.42
C VAL A 96 -22.32 -13.98 9.77
N ASP A 97 -23.06 -13.40 8.82
CA ASP A 97 -23.98 -14.16 7.97
C ASP A 97 -23.14 -15.13 7.13
N LEU A 98 -23.01 -16.37 7.59
CA LEU A 98 -22.27 -17.46 6.94
C LEU A 98 -22.84 -17.84 5.56
N THR A 99 -24.01 -17.32 5.20
CA THR A 99 -24.66 -17.46 3.90
C THR A 99 -24.19 -16.45 2.85
N LYS A 100 -23.45 -15.42 3.24
CA LYS A 100 -22.84 -14.47 2.31
C LYS A 100 -21.37 -14.84 2.09
N ASN A 101 -21.07 -15.37 0.92
CA ASN A 101 -19.70 -15.63 0.45
C ASN A 101 -18.99 -14.32 0.05
N GLU A 102 -18.97 -13.32 0.93
CA GLU A 102 -18.27 -12.05 0.72
C GLU A 102 -17.42 -11.69 1.95
N PHE A 103 -16.22 -11.15 1.74
CA PHE A 103 -15.42 -10.59 2.82
C PHE A 103 -15.06 -9.14 2.51
N THR A 104 -15.04 -8.32 3.55
CA THR A 104 -14.75 -6.89 3.45
C THR A 104 -13.35 -6.62 3.96
N LEU A 105 -12.54 -5.92 3.18
CA LEU A 105 -11.24 -5.40 3.59
C LEU A 105 -11.31 -3.87 3.77
N THR A 106 -10.49 -3.36 4.68
CA THR A 106 -10.33 -1.93 4.96
C THR A 106 -8.84 -1.60 5.08
N ASN A 107 -8.30 -1.51 6.29
CA ASN A 107 -6.90 -1.18 6.57
C ASN A 107 -5.92 -2.27 6.10
N GLU A 108 -6.37 -3.52 5.95
CA GLU A 108 -5.53 -4.63 5.51
C GLU A 108 -4.95 -4.39 4.11
N ARG A 109 -5.65 -3.61 3.27
CA ARG A 109 -5.25 -3.34 1.87
C ARG A 109 -3.90 -2.63 1.77
N PHE A 110 -3.60 -1.71 2.69
CA PHE A 110 -2.34 -0.97 2.72
C PHE A 110 -1.38 -1.44 3.82
N LEU A 111 -1.88 -2.15 4.85
CA LEU A 111 -1.01 -2.71 5.90
C LEU A 111 -0.19 -3.90 5.41
N VAL A 112 -0.71 -4.71 4.49
CA VAL A 112 0.03 -5.85 3.91
C VAL A 112 1.33 -5.39 3.24
N PRO A 113 1.32 -4.43 2.29
CA PRO A 113 2.55 -3.93 1.71
C PRO A 113 3.40 -3.11 2.70
N GLU A 114 2.81 -2.52 3.75
CA GLU A 114 3.57 -1.81 4.79
C GLU A 114 4.55 -2.71 5.54
N MET A 115 4.29 -4.01 5.61
CA MET A 115 5.21 -4.98 6.22
C MET A 115 6.60 -4.97 5.56
N ILE A 116 6.69 -4.61 4.28
CA ILE A 116 7.97 -4.52 3.55
C ILE A 116 8.76 -3.25 3.96
N PHE A 117 8.05 -2.16 4.25
CA PHE A 117 8.66 -0.87 4.58
C PHE A 117 8.92 -0.72 6.08
N ARG A 118 7.98 -1.10 6.95
CA ARG A 118 8.09 -1.01 8.40
C ARG A 118 7.62 -2.30 9.09
N PRO A 119 8.41 -3.40 9.03
CA PRO A 119 8.08 -4.63 9.74
C PRO A 119 8.03 -4.47 11.27
N ALA A 120 8.80 -3.52 11.83
CA ALA A 120 8.83 -3.21 13.26
C ALA A 120 7.45 -2.80 13.82
N ASP A 121 6.65 -2.05 13.06
CA ASP A 121 5.33 -1.58 13.48
C ASP A 121 4.32 -2.74 13.61
N LEU A 122 4.61 -3.88 12.97
CA LEU A 122 3.80 -5.10 13.02
C LEU A 122 4.32 -6.12 14.04
N GLY A 123 5.29 -5.74 14.87
CA GLY A 123 5.88 -6.60 15.89
C GLY A 123 6.97 -7.54 15.37
N MET A 124 7.44 -7.35 14.13
CA MET A 124 8.58 -8.09 13.58
C MET A 124 9.85 -7.27 13.76
N ASN A 125 10.83 -7.79 14.51
CA ASN A 125 12.11 -7.11 14.72
C ASN A 125 13.05 -7.25 13.51
N GLN A 126 12.63 -6.70 12.37
CA GLN A 126 13.37 -6.67 11.12
C GLN A 126 13.56 -5.23 10.65
N ALA A 127 14.57 -5.00 9.81
CA ALA A 127 14.79 -3.70 9.17
C ALA A 127 13.85 -3.53 7.97
N GLY A 128 13.40 -2.31 7.75
CA GLY A 128 12.64 -1.95 6.55
C GLY A 128 13.45 -2.05 5.27
N LEU A 129 12.78 -2.08 4.12
CA LEU A 129 13.45 -2.14 2.82
C LEU A 129 14.46 -0.99 2.60
N ALA A 130 14.06 0.25 2.91
CA ALA A 130 14.93 1.42 2.74
C ALA A 130 16.20 1.33 3.60
N GLU A 131 16.07 0.88 4.85
CA GLU A 131 17.19 0.69 5.76
C GLU A 131 18.13 -0.43 5.27
N CYS A 132 17.57 -1.53 4.77
CA CYS A 132 18.34 -2.62 4.17
C CYS A 132 19.18 -2.14 2.98
N ILE A 133 18.63 -1.29 2.12
CA ILE A 133 19.36 -0.70 0.98
C ILE A 133 20.53 0.15 1.48
N VAL A 134 20.28 1.07 2.42
CA VAL A 134 21.32 1.95 2.96
C VAL A 134 22.42 1.16 3.66
N ARG A 135 22.07 0.15 4.45
CA ARG A 135 23.06 -0.75 5.08
C ARG A 135 23.90 -1.51 4.05
N SER A 136 23.28 -1.95 2.95
CA SER A 136 23.98 -2.66 1.87
C SER A 136 24.96 -1.73 1.15
N VAL A 137 24.53 -0.51 0.81
CA VAL A 137 25.40 0.49 0.17
C VAL A 137 26.53 0.92 1.10
N ASN A 138 26.25 1.13 2.38
CA ASN A 138 27.27 1.47 3.39
C ASN A 138 28.32 0.37 3.60
N SER A 139 27.98 -0.89 3.27
CA SER A 139 28.93 -2.00 3.30
C SER A 139 29.87 -2.00 2.08
N CYS A 140 29.53 -1.25 1.02
CA CYS A 140 30.38 -1.03 -0.15
C CYS A 140 31.33 0.15 0.03
N HIS A 141 32.35 0.23 -0.83
CA HIS A 141 33.34 1.30 -0.79
C HIS A 141 32.68 2.69 -1.02
N PRO A 142 33.05 3.75 -0.26
CA PRO A 142 32.40 5.07 -0.33
C PRO A 142 32.36 5.70 -1.73
N HIS A 143 33.36 5.42 -2.55
CA HIS A 143 33.42 5.91 -3.92
C HIS A 143 32.31 5.37 -4.84
N LEU A 144 31.71 4.22 -4.51
CA LEU A 144 30.65 3.60 -5.29
C LEU A 144 29.25 4.05 -4.87
N HIS A 145 29.10 4.65 -3.69
CA HIS A 145 27.82 5.12 -3.15
C HIS A 145 27.02 5.99 -4.14
N PRO A 146 27.59 7.03 -4.78
CA PRO A 146 26.83 7.85 -5.72
C PRO A 146 26.27 7.05 -6.90
N VAL A 147 27.08 6.15 -7.48
CA VAL A 147 26.68 5.33 -8.62
C VAL A 147 25.59 4.33 -8.25
N LEU A 148 25.67 3.76 -7.04
CA LEU A 148 24.67 2.81 -6.56
C LEU A 148 23.30 3.46 -6.28
N TYR A 149 23.30 4.70 -5.77
CA TYR A 149 22.07 5.46 -5.55
C TYR A 149 21.49 6.04 -6.86
N GLU A 150 22.34 6.33 -7.85
CA GLU A 150 21.94 6.81 -9.17
C GLU A 150 21.20 5.76 -10.00
N SER A 151 21.35 4.47 -9.73
CA SER A 151 20.65 3.43 -10.51
C SER A 151 20.06 2.34 -9.62
N ILE A 152 18.80 2.52 -9.21
CA ILE A 152 18.03 1.51 -8.47
C ILE A 152 16.96 0.95 -9.39
N ILE A 153 17.01 -0.36 -9.66
CA ILE A 153 16.06 -1.06 -10.52
C ILE A 153 15.14 -1.93 -9.66
N LEU A 154 13.84 -1.70 -9.75
CA LEU A 154 12.83 -2.50 -9.08
C LEU A 154 12.41 -3.67 -9.94
N THR A 155 12.57 -4.88 -9.38
CA THR A 155 12.26 -6.14 -10.07
C THR A 155 11.46 -7.07 -9.14
N GLY A 156 10.53 -7.84 -9.72
CA GLY A 156 9.75 -8.86 -9.01
C GLY A 156 8.25 -8.57 -8.91
N GLY A 157 7.46 -9.58 -8.50
CA GLY A 157 6.00 -9.45 -8.37
C GLY A 157 5.55 -8.51 -7.24
N SER A 158 6.34 -8.41 -6.16
CA SER A 158 6.01 -7.53 -5.03
C SER A 158 6.20 -6.05 -5.33
N THR A 159 6.93 -5.69 -6.40
CA THR A 159 7.08 -4.29 -6.82
C THR A 159 5.93 -3.82 -7.72
N LEU A 160 5.01 -4.72 -8.10
CA LEU A 160 3.82 -4.42 -8.90
C LEU A 160 2.72 -3.71 -8.09
N PHE A 161 2.91 -3.53 -6.78
CA PHE A 161 1.96 -2.76 -6.00
C PHE A 161 1.95 -1.29 -6.49
N PRO A 162 0.76 -0.69 -6.65
CA PRO A 162 0.65 0.73 -6.96
C PRO A 162 1.42 1.58 -5.95
N GLN A 163 2.11 2.62 -6.42
CA GLN A 163 2.86 3.61 -5.61
C GLN A 163 4.07 3.05 -4.86
N PHE A 164 4.52 1.82 -5.17
CA PHE A 164 5.69 1.23 -4.53
C PHE A 164 6.97 2.04 -4.77
N ALA A 165 7.20 2.49 -6.01
CA ALA A 165 8.40 3.25 -6.37
C ALA A 165 8.44 4.63 -5.67
N GLU A 166 7.32 5.36 -5.71
CA GLU A 166 7.18 6.67 -5.05
C GLU A 166 7.37 6.57 -3.53
N ARG A 167 6.78 5.54 -2.90
CA ARG A 167 6.99 5.29 -1.48
C ARG A 167 8.45 5.01 -1.15
N LEU A 168 9.11 4.18 -1.96
CA LEU A 168 10.52 3.84 -1.73
C LEU A 168 11.42 5.07 -1.89
N GLU A 169 11.16 5.93 -2.87
CA GLU A 169 11.88 7.19 -3.05
C GLU A 169 11.75 8.09 -1.83
N LYS A 170 10.51 8.26 -1.34
CA LYS A 170 10.19 9.08 -0.17
C LYS A 170 10.86 8.59 1.12
N GLU A 171 11.00 7.28 1.30
CA GLU A 171 11.66 6.68 2.47
C GLU A 171 13.20 6.68 2.34
N LEU A 172 13.74 6.55 1.11
CA LEU A 172 15.18 6.61 0.88
C LEU A 172 15.74 8.03 0.96
N ARG A 173 15.00 9.03 0.47
CA ARG A 173 15.44 10.43 0.43
C ARG A 173 15.97 10.96 1.77
N PRO A 174 15.32 10.77 2.93
CA PRO A 174 15.84 11.27 4.21
C PRO A 174 17.07 10.49 4.72
N LEU A 175 17.35 9.29 4.20
CA LEU A 175 18.49 8.47 4.61
C LEU A 175 19.74 8.73 3.76
N VAL A 176 19.58 9.33 2.58
CA VAL A 176 20.64 9.55 1.59
C VAL A 176 21.00 11.04 1.57
N PRO A 177 22.29 11.40 1.60
CA PRO A 177 22.73 12.79 1.44
C PRO A 177 22.16 13.45 0.18
N ASP A 178 21.80 14.74 0.27
CA ASP A 178 21.19 15.49 -0.83
C ASP A 178 22.05 15.57 -2.09
N GLU A 179 23.37 15.36 -1.94
CA GLU A 179 24.39 15.36 -2.99
C GLU A 179 24.22 14.19 -3.98
N PHE A 180 23.62 13.08 -3.55
CA PHE A 180 23.42 11.92 -4.41
C PHE A 180 22.09 12.02 -5.15
N GLN A 181 22.14 11.78 -6.46
CA GLN A 181 20.94 11.69 -7.29
C GLN A 181 20.31 10.31 -7.10
N LEU A 182 19.03 10.28 -6.72
CA LEU A 182 18.26 9.05 -6.61
C LEU A 182 17.44 8.87 -7.88
N LYS A 183 17.65 7.76 -8.58
CA LYS A 183 16.81 7.38 -9.71
C LYS A 183 16.34 5.94 -9.50
N ILE A 184 15.04 5.82 -9.26
CA ILE A 184 14.36 4.55 -9.12
C ILE A 184 13.64 4.28 -10.43
N THR A 185 13.98 3.16 -11.08
CA THR A 185 13.35 2.75 -12.34
C THR A 185 12.59 1.45 -12.11
N ALA A 186 11.30 1.44 -12.42
CA ALA A 186 10.48 0.22 -12.37
C ALA A 186 10.65 -0.57 -13.67
N GLN A 187 10.76 -1.90 -13.58
CA GLN A 187 10.91 -2.76 -14.76
C GLN A 187 9.70 -2.68 -15.72
N GLU A 188 8.51 -2.35 -15.23
CA GLU A 188 7.32 -2.15 -16.08
C GLU A 188 7.49 -0.98 -17.06
N GLU A 189 8.12 0.12 -16.63
CA GLU A 189 8.44 1.25 -17.50
C GLU A 189 9.51 0.89 -18.54
N LEU A 190 10.47 0.03 -18.19
CA LEU A 190 11.48 -0.49 -19.12
C LEU A 190 10.87 -1.39 -20.20
N ASN A 191 9.87 -2.19 -19.85
CA ASN A 191 9.15 -3.01 -20.84
C ASN A 191 8.36 -2.13 -21.81
N LEU A 192 7.68 -1.09 -21.32
CA LEU A 192 6.96 -0.12 -22.18
C LEU A 192 7.92 0.61 -23.14
N LEU A 193 9.06 1.09 -22.63
CA LEU A 193 10.10 1.74 -23.45
C LEU A 193 10.76 0.78 -24.45
N SER A 194 10.93 -0.50 -24.10
CA SER A 194 11.43 -1.52 -25.04
C SER A 194 10.40 -1.89 -26.11
N SER A 195 9.10 -1.76 -25.80
CA SER A 195 8.00 -2.02 -26.72
C SER A 195 7.80 -0.89 -27.74
N GLU A 196 8.00 0.36 -27.31
CA GLU A 196 7.89 1.54 -28.19
C GLU A 196 9.12 1.75 -29.10
N ASN A 197 10.26 1.11 -28.81
CA ASN A 197 11.45 1.15 -29.66
C ASN A 197 11.51 0.03 -30.72
N PHE A 198 10.42 -0.72 -30.91
CA PHE A 198 10.32 -1.79 -31.91
C PHE A 198 9.22 -1.59 -32.97
N PHE A 199 8.80 -0.34 -33.23
CA PHE A 199 7.95 -0.01 -34.38
C PHE A 199 8.56 1.08 -35.26
#